data_AF-F0S560-F1
#
_entry.id   AF-F0S560-F1
#
_cell.length_a   1.000
_cell.length_b   1.000
_cell.length_c   1.000
_cell.angle_alpha   90.00
_cell.angle_beta   90.00
_cell.angle_gamma   90.00
#
_symmetry.space_group_name_H-M   'P 1'
#
loop_
_entity.id
_entity.type
_entity.pdbx_description
1 polymer ?
#
loop_
_entity_poly.entity_id
_entity_poly.type
_entity_poly.pdbx_seq_one_letter_code
_entity_poly.pdbx_strand_id
1 'polypeptide(L)' 'MRKWVTQFQLTEYTTGEIKTYMGEYIEAPSFNLAQQYCNRHKPYLKVIGELIAEIDLETGNRTDYDKVNLN' A
#
# COMPACT_ATOMS: atom_id res chain seq x y z
N MET A 1 -8.59 4.60 10.59
CA MET A 1 -7.16 4.89 10.34
C MET A 1 -6.93 4.85 8.84
N ARG A 2 -5.98 5.66 8.31
CA ARG A 2 -5.69 5.66 6.86
C ARG A 2 -4.92 4.39 6.49
N LYS A 3 -5.18 3.86 5.29
CA LYS A 3 -4.47 2.71 4.71
C LYS A 3 -3.49 3.21 3.66
N TRP A 4 -2.23 2.80 3.77
CA TRP A 4 -1.15 3.20 2.89
C TRP A 4 -0.73 2.02 2.02
N VAL A 5 -0.67 2.24 0.71
CA VAL A 5 -0.23 1.26 -0.28
C VAL A 5 1.29 1.19 -0.28
N THR A 6 1.84 -0.02 -0.29
CA THR A 6 3.29 -0.24 -0.35
C THR A 6 3.68 -1.05 -1.58
N GLN A 7 4.96 -0.96 -1.95
CA GLN A 7 5.58 -1.82 -2.95
C GLN A 7 6.95 -2.32 -2.47
N PHE A 8 7.41 -3.38 -3.10
CA PHE A 8 8.79 -3.86 -3.01
C PHE A 8 9.29 -4.31 -4.38
N GLN A 9 10.60 -4.51 -4.49
CA GLN A 9 11.24 -4.97 -5.71
C GLN A 9 11.91 -6.31 -5.49
N LEU A 10 11.78 -7.22 -6.44
CA LEU A 10 12.50 -8.49 -6.48
C LEU A 10 13.12 -8.69 -7.86
N THR A 11 14.26 -9.38 -7.88
CA THR A 11 14.86 -9.87 -9.12
C THR A 11 14.18 -11.18 -9.51
N GLU A 12 13.62 -11.25 -10.71
CA GLU A 12 13.08 -12.49 -11.28
C GLU A 12 14.22 -13.47 -11.54
N TYR A 13 14.12 -14.67 -10.99
CA TYR A 13 15.19 -15.66 -11.05
C TYR A 13 15.52 -16.13 -12.48
N THR A 14 14.51 -16.22 -13.35
CA THR A 14 14.67 -16.76 -14.71
C THR A 14 15.27 -15.74 -15.68
N THR A 15 14.98 -14.44 -15.51
CA THR A 15 15.37 -13.38 -16.45
C THR A 15 16.42 -12.43 -15.89
N GLY A 16 16.57 -12.35 -14.56
CA GLY A 16 17.40 -11.36 -13.89
C GLY A 16 16.79 -9.95 -13.85
N GLU A 17 15.55 -9.77 -14.33
CA GLU A 17 14.89 -8.46 -14.34
C GLU A 17 14.39 -8.05 -12.95
N ILE A 18 14.47 -6.76 -12.63
CA ILE A 18 13.86 -6.20 -11.42
C ILE A 18 12.38 -5.95 -11.70
N LYS A 19 11.51 -6.63 -10.96
CA LYS A 19 10.06 -6.43 -11.00
C LYS A 19 9.57 -5.78 -9.71
N THR A 20 8.55 -4.95 -9.85
CA THR A 20 7.91 -4.26 -8.73
C THR A 20 6.60 -4.97 -8.39
N TYR A 21 6.38 -5.22 -7.11
CA TYR A 21 5.22 -5.93 -6.59
C TYR A 21 4.54 -5.09 -5.52
N MET A 22 3.22 -5.22 -5.41
CA MET A 22 2.46 -4.62 -4.33
C MET A 22 2.75 -5.38 -3.03
N GLY A 23 3.07 -4.63 -1.98
CA GLY A 23 3.19 -5.14 -0.63
C GLY A 23 1.86 -5.10 0.12
N GLU A 24 1.93 -5.38 1.41
CA GLU A 24 0.78 -5.23 2.30
C GLU A 24 0.42 -3.75 2.53
N TYR A 25 -0.82 -3.51 2.95
CA TYR A 25 -1.23 -2.18 3.41
C TYR A 25 -0.68 -1.89 4.79
N ILE A 26 -0.27 -0.64 5.01
CA ILE A 26 0.15 -0.14 6.31
C ILE A 26 -0.91 0.81 6.84
N GLU A 27 -1.39 0.58 8.06
CA GLU A 27 -2.28 1.51 8.74
C GLU A 27 -1.48 2.52 9.55
N ALA A 28 -1.61 3.81 9.23
CA ALA A 28 -0.95 4.87 9.98
C ALA A 28 -1.68 6.22 9.81
N PRO A 29 -1.52 7.17 10.74
CA PRO A 29 -2.15 8.48 10.63
C PRO A 29 -1.63 9.34 9.46
N SER A 30 -0.40 9.10 8.99
CA SER A 30 0.23 9.88 7.92
C SER A 30 1.22 9.05 7.10
N PHE A 31 1.52 9.51 5.88
CA PHE A 31 2.49 8.87 4.99
C PHE A 31 3.85 8.69 5.67
N ASN A 32 4.30 9.74 6.36
CA ASN A 32 5.60 9.73 7.04
C ASN A 32 5.65 8.69 8.15
N LEU A 33 4.57 8.53 8.92
CA LEU A 33 4.50 7.50 9.96
C LEU A 33 4.41 6.10 9.36
N ALA A 34 3.69 5.92 8.25
CA ALA A 34 3.67 4.66 7.51
C ALA A 34 5.06 4.28 7.01
N GLN A 35 5.80 5.23 6.41
CA GLN A 35 7.16 4.95 5.92
C GLN A 35 8.13 4.73 7.08
N GLN A 36 8.01 5.45 8.20
CA GLN A 36 8.82 5.18 9.40
C GLN A 36 8.57 3.77 9.96
N TYR A 37 7.30 3.31 9.94
CA TYR A 37 6.97 1.95 10.33
C TYR A 37 7.65 0.93 9.40
N CYS A 38 7.57 1.12 8.08
CA CYS A 38 8.29 0.28 7.12
C CYS A 38 9.80 0.28 7.40
N ASN A 39 10.41 1.45 7.57
CA ASN A 39 11.85 1.54 7.83
C ASN A 39 12.28 0.75 9.08
N ARG A 40 11.42 0.67 10.10
CA ARG A 40 11.73 -0.02 11.36
C ARG A 40 11.41 -1.52 11.32
N HIS A 41 10.30 -1.91 10.72
CA HIS A 41 9.75 -3.27 10.84
C HIS A 41 9.75 -4.05 9.52
N LYS A 42 9.69 -3.35 8.38
CA LYS A 42 9.54 -3.92 7.04
C LYS A 42 10.39 -3.13 6.03
N PRO A 43 11.73 -3.09 6.20
CA PRO A 43 12.60 -2.16 5.47
C PRO A 43 12.64 -2.40 3.95
N TYR A 44 12.13 -3.55 3.50
CA TYR A 44 11.97 -3.89 2.09
C TYR A 44 10.73 -3.23 1.44
N LEU A 45 9.81 -2.65 2.23
CA LEU A 45 8.61 -1.98 1.75
C LEU A 45 8.83 -0.46 1.62
N LYS A 46 8.35 0.09 0.50
CA LYS A 46 8.24 1.53 0.27
C LYS A 46 6.76 1.92 0.18
N VAL A 47 6.36 2.93 0.93
CA VAL A 47 5.01 3.51 0.81
C VAL A 47 4.92 4.32 -0.49
N ILE A 48 3.86 4.12 -1.25
CA ILE A 48 3.68 4.73 -2.58
C ILE A 48 2.40 5.55 -2.73
N GLY A 49 1.45 5.41 -1.80
CA GLY A 49 0.20 6.17 -1.86
C GLY A 49 -0.77 5.82 -0.75
N GLU A 50 -1.93 6.46 -0.77
CA GLU A 50 -3.05 6.19 0.13
C GLU A 50 -4.11 5.36 -0.61
N LEU A 51 -4.67 4.36 0.05
CA LEU A 51 -5.79 3.59 -0.47
C LEU A 51 -7.08 4.38 -0.21
N ILE A 52 -7.62 4.99 -1.26
CA ILE A 52 -8.84 5.79 -1.19
C ILE A 52 -10.11 4.98 -1.47
N ALA A 53 -10.02 3.89 -2.25
CA ALA A 53 -11.16 3.03 -2.56
C ALA A 53 -10.70 1.65 -3.07
N GLU A 54 -11.53 0.64 -2.82
CA GLU A 54 -11.46 -0.68 -3.46
C GLU A 54 -12.72 -0.89 -4.28
N ILE A 55 -12.56 -1.40 -5.51
CA ILE A 55 -13.68 -1.70 -6.41
C ILE A 55 -13.58 -3.18 -6.77
N ASP A 56 -14.59 -3.93 -6.39
CA ASP A 56 -14.79 -5.30 -6.82
C ASP A 56 -15.27 -5.28 -8.29
N LEU A 57 -14.50 -5.89 -9.19
CA LEU A 57 -14.81 -5.90 -10.62
C LEU A 57 -15.89 -6.92 -11.00
N GLU A 58 -16.16 -7.93 -10.16
CA GLU A 58 -17.20 -8.93 -10.40
C GLU A 58 -18.57 -8.41 -9.96
N THR A 59 -18.63 -7.80 -8.76
CA THR A 59 -19.90 -7.32 -8.20
C THR A 59 -20.15 -5.84 -8.45
N GLY A 60 -19.13 -5.07 -8.86
CA GLY A 60 -19.18 -3.62 -8.96
C GLY A 60 -19.20 -2.90 -7.62
N ASN A 61 -19.10 -3.62 -6.50
CA ASN A 61 -19.12 -3.04 -5.16
C ASN A 61 -17.90 -2.14 -4.94
N ARG A 62 -18.15 -0.93 -4.45
CA ARG A 62 -17.11 0.05 -4.14
C ARG A 62 -17.08 0.31 -2.64
N THR A 63 -15.93 0.03 -2.03
CA THR A 63 -15.63 0.44 -0.65
C THR A 63 -14.81 1.72 -0.70
N ASP A 64 -15.38 2.82 -0.20
CA ASP A 64 -14.74 4.14 -0.17
C ASP A 64 -14.11 4.38 1.21
N TYR A 65 -12.81 4.60 1.24
CA TYR A 65 -12.02 4.81 2.46
C TYR A 65 -11.74 6.29 2.74
N ASP A 66 -12.00 7.18 1.78
CA ASP A 66 -11.73 8.62 1.88
C ASP A 66 -12.78 9.35 2.74
N LYS A 67 -14.01 8.81 2.78
CA LYS A 67 -15.18 9.43 3.46
C LYS A 67 -15.19 9.36 4.99
N VAL A 68 -14.14 8.85 5.64
CA VAL A 68 -14.11 8.69 7.11
C VAL A 68 -13.67 9.96 7.85
N ASN A 69 -13.35 11.07 7.15
CA ASN A 69 -12.99 12.36 7.77
C ASN A 69 -14.01 13.48 7.50
N LEU A 70 -15.30 13.22 7.70
CA LEU A 70 -16.31 14.27 7.84
C LEU A 70 -17.13 14.02 9.11
N ASN A 71 -16.55 14.40 10.25
CA ASN A 71 -17.26 14.73 11.49
C ASN A 71 -16.46 15.80 12.23
#